data_AF-A0A6B3GYR2-F1
#
_entry.id   AF-A0A6B3GYR2-F1
#
_cell.length_a   1.000
_cell.length_b   1.000
_cell.length_c   1.000
_cell.angle_alpha   90.00
_cell.angle_beta   90.00
_cell.angle_gamma   90.00
#
_symmetry.space_group_name_H-M   'P 1'
#
loop_
_entity.id
_entity.type
_entity.pdbx_description
1 polymer ?
#
loop_
_entity_poly.entity_id
_entity_poly.type
_entity_poly.pdbx_seq_one_letter_code
_entity_poly.pdbx_strand_id
1 'polypeptide(L)' 'MTATAHGTVDHAPRLGLLVIHNDPVPETEIWRMAPAGVSVHTARFECPRADDTEYVGSPALALADAADV' A
#
# COMPACT_ATOMS: atom_id res chain seq x y z
N MET A 1 30.86 31.19 -4.79
CA MET A 1 29.58 31.02 -4.05
C MET A 1 29.05 29.65 -4.41
N THR A 2 29.26 28.68 -3.53
CA THR A 2 28.88 27.27 -3.76
C THR A 2 27.71 26.99 -2.83
N ALA A 3 26.55 26.66 -3.39
CA ALA A 3 25.33 26.40 -2.63
C ALA A 3 25.57 25.21 -1.68
N THR A 4 25.34 25.45 -0.39
CA THR A 4 25.40 24.44 0.67
C THR A 4 24.26 23.45 0.47
N ALA A 5 24.61 22.16 0.39
CA ALA A 5 23.67 21.04 0.32
C ALA A 5 22.63 21.15 1.45
N HIS A 6 21.36 21.13 1.07
CA HIS A 6 20.25 20.93 1.99
C HIS A 6 20.49 19.59 2.69
N GLY A 7 20.79 19.62 3.99
CA GLY A 7 21.19 18.44 4.76
C GLY A 7 20.13 17.35 4.66
N THR A 8 20.39 16.34 3.83
CA THR A 8 19.58 15.13 3.76
C THR A 8 19.88 14.31 5.00
N VAL A 9 18.88 14.18 5.86
CA VAL A 9 18.87 13.16 6.90
C VAL A 9 18.67 11.83 6.18
N ASP A 10 19.64 10.92 6.26
CA ASP A 10 19.54 9.56 5.70
C ASP A 10 18.50 8.75 6.48
N HIS A 11 17.22 9.04 6.25
CA HIS A 11 16.14 8.22 6.76
C HIS A 11 15.85 7.10 5.79
N ALA A 12 16.09 5.87 6.22
CA ALA A 12 15.59 4.66 5.58
C ALA A 12 14.09 4.84 5.25
N PRO A 13 13.69 4.85 3.97
CA PRO A 13 12.30 5.12 3.58
C PRO A 13 11.32 4.13 4.21
N ARG A 14 10.16 4.64 4.62
CA ARG A 14 9.11 3.87 5.31
C ARG A 14 7.81 3.94 4.50
N LEU A 15 7.31 2.79 4.07
CA LEU A 15 6.06 2.67 3.35
C LEU A 15 4.95 2.20 4.29
N GLY A 16 3.86 2.97 4.35
CA GLY A 16 2.63 2.59 5.05
C GLY A 16 1.64 1.95 4.11
N LEU A 17 1.05 0.81 4.51
CA LEU A 17 0.02 0.08 3.78
C LEU A 17 -1.25 -0.01 4.62
N LEU A 18 -2.38 0.38 4.03
CA LEU A 18 -3.71 0.11 4.59
C LEU A 18 -4.30 -1.06 3.81
N VAL A 19 -4.48 -2.21 4.46
CA VAL A 19 -4.95 -3.45 3.81
C VAL A 19 -6.23 -3.97 4.45
N ILE A 20 -7.00 -4.70 3.67
CA ILE A 20 -8.20 -5.38 4.16
C ILE A 20 -7.78 -6.51 5.10
N HIS A 21 -8.54 -6.71 6.18
CA HIS A 21 -8.34 -7.83 7.08
C HIS A 21 -8.36 -9.17 6.32
N ASN A 22 -7.42 -10.06 6.65
CA ASN A 22 -7.26 -11.38 6.05
C ASN A 22 -6.80 -11.43 4.57
N ASP A 23 -6.33 -10.32 3.98
CA ASP A 23 -5.61 -10.34 2.69
C ASP A 23 -4.09 -10.17 2.89
N PRO A 24 -3.29 -11.26 2.76
CA PRO A 24 -1.84 -11.21 2.94
C PRO A 24 -1.08 -10.82 1.65
N VAL A 25 -1.74 -10.75 0.49
CA VAL A 25 -1.06 -10.61 -0.81
C VAL A 25 -0.39 -9.24 -0.97
N PRO A 26 -1.05 -8.10 -0.66
CA PRO A 26 -0.43 -6.79 -0.83
C PRO A 26 0.85 -6.63 0.01
N GLU A 27 0.83 -7.10 1.26
CA GLU A 27 2.00 -7.07 2.15
C GLU A 27 3.17 -7.84 1.54
N THR A 28 2.91 -9.06 1.05
CA THR A 28 3.93 -9.96 0.51
C THR A 28 4.55 -9.42 -0.78
N GLU A 29 3.73 -9.00 -1.74
CA GLU A 29 4.20 -8.53 -3.05
C GLU A 29 4.94 -7.19 -2.94
N ILE A 30 4.43 -6.26 -2.13
CA ILE A 30 5.07 -4.96 -1.92
C ILE A 30 6.40 -5.14 -1.18
N TRP A 31 6.46 -6.02 -0.18
CA TRP A 31 7.72 -6.35 0.50
C TRP A 31 8.74 -6.95 -0.48
N ARG A 32 8.31 -7.84 -1.37
CA ARG A 32 9.18 -8.48 -2.37
C ARG A 32 9.78 -7.47 -3.36
N MET A 33 9.05 -6.41 -3.69
CA MET A 33 9.50 -5.36 -4.60
C MET A 33 10.28 -4.25 -3.90
N ALA A 34 10.26 -4.19 -2.56
CA ALA A 34 10.86 -3.11 -1.80
C ALA A 34 12.40 -3.08 -1.98
N PRO A 35 12.99 -1.94 -2.39
CA PRO A 35 14.44 -1.76 -2.41
C PRO A 35 15.09 -1.99 -1.04
N ALA A 36 16.37 -2.34 -1.04
CA ALA A 36 17.14 -2.47 0.19
C ALA A 36 17.09 -1.18 1.03
N GLY A 37 16.87 -1.31 2.34
CA GLY A 37 16.74 -0.18 3.26
C GLY A 37 15.34 0.42 3.34
N VAL A 38 14.37 -0.07 2.57
CA VAL A 38 12.95 0.27 2.76
C VAL A 38 12.34 -0.61 3.86
N SER A 39 11.48 -0.02 4.68
CA SER A 39 10.61 -0.79 5.59
C SER A 39 9.14 -0.62 5.23
N VAL A 40 8.35 -1.69 5.39
CA VAL A 40 6.92 -1.72 5.08
C VAL A 40 6.14 -1.92 6.39
N HIS A 41 5.12 -1.10 6.62
CA HIS A 41 4.31 -1.09 7.84
C HIS A 41 2.83 -1.19 7.46
N THR A 42 2.14 -2.17 8.01
CA THR A 42 0.76 -2.50 7.60
C THR A 42 -0.24 -2.21 8.71
N ALA A 43 -1.29 -1.45 8.39
CA ALA A 43 -2.50 -1.31 9.18
C ALA A 43 -3.64 -2.08 8.50
N ARG A 44 -4.48 -2.74 9.31
CA ARG A 44 -5.59 -3.55 8.81
C ARG A 44 -6.92 -2.91 9.17
N PHE A 45 -7.87 -2.98 8.25
CA PHE A 45 -9.25 -2.59 8.50
C PHE A 45 -10.20 -3.70 8.09
N GLU A 46 -11.31 -3.81 8.80
CA GLU A 46 -12.41 -4.68 8.43
C GLU A 46 -13.17 -4.02 7.27
N CYS A 47 -13.29 -4.72 6.15
CA CYS A 47 -14.21 -4.32 5.10
C CYS A 47 -15.57 -4.95 5.44
N PRO A 48 -16.63 -4.15 5.69
CA PRO A 48 -17.96 -4.69 5.97
C PRO A 48 -18.53 -5.30 4.69
N ARG A 49 -18.23 -6.58 4.48
CA ARG A 49 -18.88 -7.41 3.48
C ARG A 49 -19.53 -8.61 4.16
N ALA A 50 -20.63 -9.06 3.57
CA ALA A 50 -21.27 -10.29 3.98
C ALA A 50 -20.32 -11.47 3.77
N ASP A 51 -20.32 -12.40 4.72
CA ASP A 51 -19.60 -13.68 4.63
C ASP A 51 -19.91 -14.38 3.29
N ASP A 52 -18.94 -15.13 2.77
CA ASP A 52 -19.03 -15.91 1.52
C ASP A 52 -19.10 -15.10 0.20
N THR A 53 -18.77 -13.80 0.22
CA THR A 53 -18.57 -13.03 -1.01
C THR A 53 -17.13 -13.18 -1.53
N GLU A 54 -16.94 -14.03 -2.53
CA GLU A 54 -15.66 -14.16 -3.24
C GLU A 54 -15.33 -12.89 -4.04
N TYR A 55 -14.05 -12.51 -4.10
CA TYR A 55 -13.53 -11.47 -4.99
C TYR A 55 -13.50 -11.97 -6.45
N VAL A 56 -14.66 -12.34 -7.00
CA VAL A 56 -14.83 -12.69 -8.41
C VAL A 56 -15.50 -11.53 -9.13
N GLY A 57 -14.92 -11.10 -10.25
CA GLY A 57 -15.59 -10.23 -11.21
C GLY A 57 -15.92 -8.82 -10.72
N SER A 58 -14.97 -7.91 -10.91
CA SER A 58 -15.18 -6.50 -11.26
C SER A 58 -15.88 -5.51 -10.30
N PRO A 59 -15.75 -5.55 -8.95
CA PRO A 59 -15.95 -4.34 -8.15
C PRO A 59 -14.76 -3.37 -8.28
N ALA A 60 -13.54 -3.92 -8.37
CA ALA A 60 -12.32 -3.14 -8.55
C ALA A 60 -12.24 -2.50 -9.94
N LEU A 61 -12.68 -3.22 -10.98
CA LEU A 61 -12.80 -2.69 -12.34
C LEU A 61 -13.86 -1.58 -12.41
N ALA A 62 -15.03 -1.80 -11.82
CA ALA A 62 -16.07 -0.77 -11.73
C ALA A 62 -15.64 0.47 -10.94
N LEU A 63 -14.79 0.32 -9.91
CA LEU A 63 -14.18 1.45 -9.19
C LEU A 63 -13.13 2.16 -10.03
N ALA A 64 -12.28 1.43 -10.75
CA ALA A 64 -11.27 2.03 -11.64
C ALA A 64 -11.89 2.81 -12.80
N ASP A 65 -13.09 2.40 -13.24
CA ASP A 65 -13.86 3.07 -14.29
C ASP A 65 -14.79 4.17 -13.75
N ALA A 66 -14.89 4.34 -12.42
CA ALA A 66 -15.67 5.41 -11.82
C ALA A 66 -14.91 6.73 -11.89
N ALA A 67 -15.62 7.83 -12.15
CA ALA A 67 -15.03 9.16 -12.10
C ALA A 67 -14.58 9.48 -10.66
N ASP A 68 -13.35 9.97 -10.51
CA ASP A 68 -12.85 10.45 -9.21
C ASP A 68 -13.80 11.49 -8.63
N VAL A 69 -14.19 11.28 -7.37
CA VAL A 69 -15.05 12.18 -6.57
C VAL A 69 -14.21 13.29 -5.94
#